data_AF-A0AAD1BAS4-F1
#
_entry.id   AF-A0AAD1BAS4-F1
#
_cell.length_a   1.000
_cell.length_b   1.000
_cell.length_c   1.000
_cell.angle_alpha   90.00
_cell.angle_beta   90.00
_cell.angle_gamma   90.00
#
_symmetry.space_group_name_H-M   'P 1'
#
loop_
_entity.id
_entity.type
_entity.pdbx_description
1 polymer ?
#
loop_
_entity_poly.entity_id
_entity_poly.type
_entity_poly.pdbx_seq_one_letter_code
_entity_poly.pdbx_strand_id
1 'polypeptide(L)'
;MHAADDYFAFHLFAARFPNQAEAELFTFEQWEAEPAADASAAEFSAWEARNPSWRLKQELGYYMDADFVELIDHEDGPPYLESLIRSDAEQQQLRTRIDPGYSHYILIASDSIHGDRQSDAPGPNQRKPANTATLVYLGEFNDSSAPR
;
A
#
# COMPACT_ATOMS: atom_id res chain seq x y z
N MET A 1 -14.98 29.70 -3.69
CA MET A 1 -15.23 28.29 -3.35
C MET A 1 -14.19 27.50 -4.11
N HIS A 2 -13.09 27.10 -3.45
CA HIS A 2 -12.12 26.20 -4.09
C HIS A 2 -12.83 24.86 -4.21
N ALA A 3 -13.05 24.37 -5.44
CA ALA A 3 -13.40 22.98 -5.62
C ALA A 3 -12.28 22.17 -4.96
N ALA A 4 -12.64 21.21 -4.11
CA ALA A 4 -11.68 20.23 -3.63
C ALA A 4 -11.05 19.60 -4.87
N ASP A 5 -9.74 19.42 -4.85
CA ASP A 5 -9.03 18.71 -5.90
C ASP A 5 -9.46 17.24 -5.77
N ASP A 6 -10.15 16.69 -6.77
CA ASP A 6 -10.69 15.31 -6.72
C ASP A 6 -9.59 14.24 -6.77
N TYR A 7 -8.32 14.65 -6.82
CA TYR A 7 -7.15 13.80 -6.95
C TYR A 7 -6.26 13.88 -5.70
N PHE A 8 -5.86 12.72 -5.18
CA PHE A 8 -4.90 12.60 -4.08
C PHE A 8 -3.59 11.95 -4.56
N ALA A 9 -2.49 12.22 -3.86
CA ALA A 9 -1.20 11.60 -4.13
C ALA A 9 -1.17 10.16 -3.63
N PHE A 10 -0.62 9.25 -4.43
CA PHE A 10 -0.51 7.84 -4.05
C PHE A 10 0.75 7.17 -4.60
N HIS A 11 1.17 6.14 -3.90
CA HIS A 11 2.21 5.20 -4.31
C HIS A 11 1.57 3.95 -4.89
N LEU A 12 2.12 3.48 -6.01
CA LEU A 12 1.64 2.30 -6.70
C LEU A 12 2.69 1.19 -6.71
N PHE A 13 2.26 -0.01 -6.38
CA PHE A 13 3.05 -1.23 -6.50
C PHE A 13 2.33 -2.24 -7.38
N ALA A 14 3.09 -3.13 -8.02
CA ALA A 14 2.59 -4.28 -8.73
C ALA A 14 3.13 -5.58 -8.12
N ALA A 15 2.34 -6.64 -8.18
CA ALA A 15 2.65 -7.93 -7.60
C ALA A 15 2.26 -9.10 -8.49
N ARG A 16 2.82 -10.28 -8.19
CA ARG A 16 2.58 -11.56 -8.88
C ARG A 16 2.05 -12.61 -7.91
N PHE A 17 0.86 -12.36 -7.36
CA PHE A 17 0.16 -13.32 -6.52
C PHE A 17 -0.45 -14.45 -7.36
N PRO A 18 -0.52 -15.67 -6.81
CA PRO A 18 -1.10 -16.81 -7.51
C PRO A 18 -2.63 -16.72 -7.66
N ASN A 19 -3.30 -15.99 -6.77
CA ASN A 19 -4.76 -15.77 -6.80
C ASN A 19 -5.14 -14.58 -5.90
N GLN A 20 -6.41 -14.18 -5.97
CA GLN A 20 -7.01 -13.09 -5.19
C GLN A 20 -6.86 -13.29 -3.67
N ALA A 21 -7.09 -14.51 -3.17
CA ALA A 21 -7.03 -14.78 -1.73
C ALA A 21 -5.62 -14.55 -1.15
N GLU A 22 -4.57 -14.97 -1.86
CA GLU A 22 -3.18 -14.71 -1.46
C GLU A 22 -2.84 -13.21 -1.54
N ALA A 23 -3.40 -12.49 -2.51
CA ALA A 23 -3.24 -11.05 -2.62
C ALA A 23 -3.90 -10.31 -1.45
N GLU A 24 -5.09 -10.72 -1.04
CA GLU A 24 -5.82 -10.18 0.13
C GLU A 24 -5.08 -10.48 1.44
N LEU A 25 -4.63 -11.72 1.64
CA LEU A 25 -3.83 -12.13 2.81
C LEU A 25 -2.52 -11.35 2.94
N PHE A 26 -1.96 -10.93 1.82
CA PHE A 26 -0.76 -10.09 1.81
C PHE A 26 -1.10 -8.62 2.10
N THR A 27 -2.11 -8.09 1.42
CA THR A 27 -2.37 -6.65 1.31
C THR A 27 -3.09 -6.09 2.53
N PHE A 28 -3.99 -6.86 3.15
CA PHE A 28 -4.85 -6.39 4.24
C PHE A 28 -4.47 -6.97 5.60
N GLU A 29 -4.89 -6.28 6.66
CA GLU A 29 -4.77 -6.76 8.04
C GLU A 29 -5.54 -8.06 8.24
N GLN A 30 -4.89 -9.04 8.85
CA GLN A 30 -5.48 -10.31 9.22
C GLN A 30 -5.65 -10.35 10.73
N TRP A 31 -6.92 -10.33 11.14
CA TRP A 31 -7.33 -10.33 12.54
C TRP A 31 -7.61 -11.75 13.01
N GLU A 32 -6.88 -12.20 14.02
CA GLU A 32 -7.18 -13.41 14.78
C GLU A 32 -8.36 -13.17 15.72
N ALA A 33 -9.15 -14.22 15.98
CA ALA A 33 -10.18 -14.18 17.01
C ALA A 33 -9.56 -13.85 18.37
N GLU A 34 -10.24 -13.01 19.14
CA GLU A 34 -9.85 -12.70 20.51
C GLU A 34 -9.79 -13.99 21.36
N PRO A 35 -8.79 -14.13 22.25
CA PRO A 35 -8.74 -15.25 23.18
C PRO A 35 -10.01 -15.35 24.02
N ALA A 36 -10.29 -16.55 24.53
CA ALA A 36 -11.43 -16.76 25.44
C ALA A 36 -11.31 -15.86 26.68
N ALA A 37 -12.44 -15.51 27.30
CA ALA A 37 -12.46 -14.59 28.45
C ALA A 37 -11.72 -15.13 29.69
N ASP A 38 -11.47 -16.43 29.75
CA ASP A 38 -10.69 -17.10 30.79
C ASP A 38 -9.22 -17.32 30.42
N ALA A 39 -8.77 -16.80 29.28
CA ALA A 39 -7.37 -16.82 28.89
C ALA A 39 -6.50 -16.10 29.92
N SER A 40 -5.28 -16.60 30.10
CA SER A 40 -4.30 -15.97 30.96
C SER A 40 -3.83 -14.63 30.36
N ALA A 41 -3.33 -13.74 31.22
CA ALA A 41 -2.73 -12.48 30.78
C ALA A 41 -1.54 -12.69 29.82
N ALA A 42 -0.81 -13.80 29.97
CA ALA A 42 0.30 -14.15 29.08
C ALA A 42 -0.20 -14.55 27.67
N GLU A 43 -1.28 -15.31 27.59
CA GLU A 43 -1.91 -15.67 26.32
C GLU A 43 -2.48 -14.44 25.60
N PHE A 44 -3.15 -13.55 26.35
CA PHE A 44 -3.69 -12.31 25.80
C PHE A 44 -2.58 -11.40 25.27
N SER A 45 -1.52 -11.18 26.05
CA SER A 45 -0.38 -10.36 25.61
C SER A 45 0.34 -10.95 24.40
N ALA A 46 0.47 -12.28 24.31
CA ALA A 46 1.04 -12.95 23.14
C ALA A 46 0.14 -12.85 21.89
N TRP A 47 -1.17 -12.71 22.07
CA TRP A 47 -2.12 -12.43 20.98
C TRP A 47 -2.04 -10.98 20.52
N GLU A 48 -2.01 -10.00 21.44
CA GLU A 48 -1.84 -8.58 21.09
C GLU A 48 -0.52 -8.34 20.35
N ALA A 49 0.56 -9.04 20.74
CA ALA A 49 1.86 -8.88 20.10
C ALA A 49 1.91 -9.35 18.64
N ARG A 50 0.98 -10.22 18.21
CA ARG A 50 0.94 -10.76 16.84
C ARG A 50 -0.27 -10.31 16.02
N ASN A 51 -1.25 -9.64 16.63
CA ASN A 51 -2.54 -9.32 16.04
C ASN A 51 -2.79 -7.78 15.99
N PRO A 52 -3.18 -7.20 14.85
CA PRO A 52 -3.30 -7.85 13.54
C PRO A 52 -1.95 -8.19 12.94
N SER A 53 -1.92 -9.27 12.15
CA SER A 53 -0.79 -9.51 11.26
C SER A 53 -1.02 -8.77 9.95
N TRP A 54 0.02 -8.16 9.38
CA TRP A 54 -0.11 -7.37 8.15
C TRP A 54 1.16 -7.44 7.32
N ARG A 55 1.17 -8.34 6.32
CA ARG A 55 2.38 -8.68 5.55
C ARG A 55 2.88 -7.52 4.71
N LEU A 56 1.99 -6.77 4.05
CA LEU A 56 2.35 -5.55 3.31
C LEU A 56 3.12 -4.55 4.19
N LYS A 57 2.57 -4.22 5.36
CA LYS A 57 3.22 -3.28 6.30
C LYS A 57 4.56 -3.81 6.81
N GLN A 58 4.66 -5.12 7.08
CA GLN A 58 5.91 -5.75 7.49
C GLN A 58 6.97 -5.70 6.38
N GLU A 59 6.59 -6.00 5.14
CA GLU A 59 7.51 -6.01 3.98
C GLU A 59 7.95 -4.59 3.60
N LEU A 60 7.03 -3.63 3.57
CA LEU A 60 7.35 -2.24 3.26
C LEU A 60 8.11 -1.54 4.38
N GLY A 61 7.91 -1.95 5.64
CA GLY A 61 8.61 -1.38 6.80
C GLY A 61 8.14 0.02 7.20
N TYR A 62 6.97 0.47 6.75
CA TYR A 62 6.43 1.79 7.08
C TYR A 62 5.44 1.77 8.24
N TYR A 63 5.26 2.92 8.88
CA TYR A 63 4.05 3.22 9.64
C TYR A 63 2.99 3.72 8.64
N MET A 64 1.89 2.97 8.53
CA MET A 64 0.85 3.15 7.54
C MET A 64 -0.52 2.75 8.09
N ASP A 65 -1.56 3.38 7.53
CA ASP A 65 -2.97 3.20 7.88
C ASP A 65 -3.67 2.29 6.85
N ALA A 66 -4.38 1.26 7.32
CA ALA A 66 -4.96 0.23 6.47
C ALA A 66 -6.12 0.74 5.61
N ASP A 67 -6.85 1.74 6.08
CA ASP A 67 -8.01 2.33 5.40
C ASP A 67 -7.66 3.02 4.07
N PHE A 68 -6.37 3.30 3.83
CA PHE A 68 -5.87 3.98 2.63
C PHE A 68 -5.06 3.04 1.71
N VAL A 69 -5.20 1.74 1.90
CA VAL A 69 -4.63 0.71 1.03
C VAL A 69 -5.74 0.10 0.19
N GLU A 70 -5.51 0.05 -1.12
CA GLU A 70 -6.43 -0.58 -2.07
C GLU A 70 -5.72 -1.70 -2.83
N LEU A 71 -6.40 -2.84 -2.96
CA LEU A 71 -5.97 -3.97 -3.80
C LEU A 71 -6.80 -3.97 -5.07
N ILE A 72 -6.12 -3.94 -6.21
CA ILE A 72 -6.73 -3.82 -7.53
C ILE A 72 -6.28 -5.01 -8.37
N ASP A 73 -7.21 -5.75 -8.97
CA ASP A 73 -6.87 -6.85 -9.87
C ASP A 73 -6.31 -6.37 -11.21
N HIS A 74 -5.71 -7.28 -11.98
CA HIS A 74 -5.15 -6.94 -13.29
C HIS A 74 -6.20 -6.64 -14.37
N GLU A 75 -7.39 -7.27 -14.32
CA GLU A 75 -8.36 -7.20 -15.41
C GLU A 75 -8.94 -5.80 -15.56
N ASP A 76 -9.32 -5.18 -14.45
CA ASP A 76 -9.91 -3.83 -14.43
C ASP A 76 -8.91 -2.75 -13.96
N GLY A 77 -7.72 -3.16 -13.53
CA GLY A 77 -6.76 -2.27 -12.88
C GLY A 77 -6.23 -1.13 -13.75
N PRO A 78 -5.69 -1.36 -14.95
CA PRO A 78 -5.06 -0.29 -15.74
C PRO A 78 -5.99 0.89 -16.06
N PRO A 79 -7.22 0.69 -16.58
CA PRO A 79 -8.13 1.81 -16.85
C PRO A 79 -8.55 2.54 -15.57
N TYR A 80 -8.77 1.81 -14.48
CA TYR A 80 -9.10 2.41 -13.19
C TYR A 80 -7.95 3.28 -12.66
N LEU A 81 -6.73 2.75 -12.63
CA LEU A 81 -5.54 3.48 -12.19
C LEU A 81 -5.28 4.73 -13.03
N GLU A 82 -5.45 4.67 -14.35
CA GLU A 82 -5.33 5.85 -15.21
C GLU A 82 -6.37 6.92 -14.85
N SER A 83 -7.60 6.53 -14.48
CA SER A 83 -8.66 7.47 -14.09
C SER A 83 -8.35 8.22 -12.80
N LEU A 84 -7.50 7.65 -11.93
CA LEU A 84 -7.01 8.27 -10.70
C LEU A 84 -5.82 9.21 -10.92
N ILE A 85 -5.27 9.29 -12.14
CA ILE A 85 -4.07 10.10 -12.43
C ILE A 85 -4.45 11.36 -13.20
N ARG A 86 -4.03 12.52 -12.68
CA ARG A 86 -4.35 13.83 -13.23
C ARG A 86 -3.57 14.15 -14.51
N SER A 87 -2.28 13.82 -14.53
CA SER A 87 -1.37 14.24 -15.61
C SER A 87 -1.31 13.22 -16.73
N ASP A 88 -1.48 13.66 -17.97
CA ASP A 88 -1.28 12.82 -19.16
C ASP A 88 0.14 12.21 -19.21
N ALA A 89 1.15 12.95 -18.73
CA ALA A 89 2.51 12.46 -18.68
C ALA A 89 2.68 11.32 -17.66
N GLU A 90 2.02 11.42 -16.52
CA GLU A 90 1.99 10.37 -15.50
C GLU A 90 1.15 9.17 -15.96
N GLN A 91 0.02 9.38 -16.64
CA GLN A 91 -0.74 8.30 -17.28
C GLN A 91 0.12 7.56 -18.31
N GLN A 92 0.87 8.31 -19.14
CA GLN A 92 1.80 7.71 -20.08
C GLN A 92 2.92 6.93 -19.38
N GLN A 93 3.44 7.45 -18.26
CA GLN A 93 4.39 6.73 -17.42
C GLN A 93 3.80 5.41 -16.92
N LEU A 94 2.56 5.42 -16.39
CA LEU A 94 1.88 4.21 -15.95
C LEU A 94 1.80 3.17 -17.08
N ARG A 95 1.32 3.58 -18.26
CA ARG A 95 1.21 2.71 -19.45
C ARG A 95 2.53 2.04 -19.83
N THR A 96 3.65 2.73 -19.68
CA THR A 96 4.99 2.16 -19.99
C THR A 96 5.52 1.19 -18.94
N ARG A 97 4.96 1.21 -17.72
CA ARG A 97 5.44 0.40 -16.59
C ARG A 97 4.54 -0.79 -16.28
N ILE A 98 3.29 -0.77 -16.74
CA ILE A 98 2.39 -1.90 -16.66
C ILE A 98 2.95 -3.06 -17.48
N ASP A 99 2.94 -4.24 -16.89
CA ASP A 99 3.43 -5.49 -17.48
C ASP A 99 2.29 -6.54 -17.39
N PRO A 100 2.00 -7.27 -18.47
CA PRO A 100 0.93 -8.27 -18.48
C PRO A 100 1.21 -9.48 -17.57
N GLY A 101 2.45 -9.59 -17.04
CA GLY A 101 2.80 -10.59 -16.04
C GLY A 101 2.50 -10.15 -14.61
N TYR A 102 1.99 -8.93 -14.38
CA TYR A 102 1.44 -8.56 -13.08
C TYR A 102 0.04 -9.10 -12.89
N SER A 103 -0.27 -9.50 -11.66
CA SER A 103 -1.57 -10.08 -11.29
C SER A 103 -2.46 -9.10 -10.54
N HIS A 104 -1.85 -8.20 -9.77
CA HIS A 104 -2.53 -7.24 -8.90
C HIS A 104 -1.68 -5.98 -8.77
N TYR A 105 -2.33 -4.89 -8.43
CA TYR A 105 -1.74 -3.63 -8.04
C TYR A 105 -2.15 -3.27 -6.62
N ILE A 106 -1.25 -2.63 -5.89
CA ILE A 106 -1.49 -2.13 -4.54
C ILE A 106 -1.29 -0.62 -4.58
N LEU A 107 -2.36 0.11 -4.31
CA LEU A 107 -2.35 1.56 -4.17
C LEU A 107 -2.29 1.90 -2.69
N ILE A 108 -1.42 2.84 -2.32
CA ILE A 108 -1.30 3.36 -0.97
C ILE A 108 -1.32 4.88 -1.05
N ALA A 109 -2.29 5.55 -0.42
CA ALA A 109 -2.31 7.01 -0.40
C ALA A 109 -1.03 7.54 0.26
N SER A 110 -0.37 8.53 -0.35
CA SER A 110 0.93 9.04 0.15
C SER A 110 0.83 9.55 1.59
N ASP A 111 -0.27 10.24 1.91
CA ASP A 111 -0.53 10.79 3.26
C ASP A 111 -0.77 9.71 4.33
N SER A 112 -1.02 8.45 3.94
CA SER A 112 -1.17 7.35 4.90
C SER A 112 0.17 6.87 5.46
N ILE A 113 1.29 7.19 4.78
CA ILE A 113 2.63 6.78 5.20
C ILE A 113 3.23 7.86 6.11
N HIS A 114 3.18 7.65 7.42
CA HIS A 114 3.55 8.65 8.42
C HIS A 114 4.88 8.35 9.15
N GLY A 115 5.63 7.33 8.72
CA GLY A 115 7.00 7.10 9.19
C GLY A 115 7.64 5.82 8.66
N ASP A 116 8.91 5.60 8.98
CA ASP A 116 9.70 4.44 8.57
C ASP A 116 10.30 3.73 9.77
N ARG A 117 10.02 2.42 9.90
CA ARG A 117 10.51 1.57 10.98
C ARG A 117 11.99 1.23 10.84
N GLN A 118 12.56 1.46 9.65
CA GLN A 118 13.98 1.20 9.36
C GLN A 118 14.86 2.44 9.56
N SER A 119 14.26 3.59 9.87
CA SER A 119 14.99 4.83 10.11
C SER A 119 15.32 4.97 11.60
N ASP A 120 16.61 4.89 11.95
CA ASP A 120 17.10 5.12 13.32
C ASP A 120 17.11 6.61 13.72
N ALA A 121 16.88 7.52 12.76
CA ALA A 121 16.95 8.96 12.96
C ALA A 121 15.56 9.55 13.23
N PRO A 122 15.37 10.35 14.30
CA PRO A 122 14.14 11.13 14.47
C PRO A 122 14.03 12.18 13.36
N GLY A 123 12.91 12.19 12.64
CA GLY A 123 12.64 13.15 11.56
C GLY A 123 11.52 12.70 10.62
N PRO A 124 11.12 13.55 9.66
CA PRO A 124 10.18 13.16 8.61
C PRO A 124 10.72 11.98 7.81
N ASN A 125 9.80 11.16 7.29
CA ASN A 125 10.09 9.91 6.61
C ASN A 125 11.18 10.10 5.53
N GLN A 126 12.34 9.46 5.71
CA GLN A 126 13.50 9.69 4.84
C GLN A 126 13.54 8.74 3.63
N ARG A 127 12.89 7.58 3.73
CA ARG A 127 12.96 6.54 2.71
C ARG A 127 11.74 6.59 1.80
N LYS A 128 11.97 6.90 0.53
CA LYS A 128 10.95 6.74 -0.51
C LYS A 128 10.62 5.26 -0.74
N PRO A 129 9.36 4.92 -1.06
CA PRO A 129 9.00 3.60 -1.53
C PRO A 129 9.88 3.10 -2.68
N ALA A 130 10.14 1.80 -2.69
CA ALA A 130 11.00 1.15 -3.66
C ALA A 130 10.59 -0.33 -3.84
N ASN A 131 11.21 -1.00 -4.81
CA ASN A 131 11.01 -2.44 -5.01
C ASN A 131 11.36 -3.24 -3.75
N THR A 132 10.61 -4.30 -3.51
CA THR A 132 10.83 -5.26 -2.43
C THR A 132 11.01 -6.67 -3.01
N ALA A 133 10.99 -7.70 -2.16
CA ALA A 133 11.08 -9.08 -2.62
C ALA A 133 9.84 -9.50 -3.41
N THR A 134 8.66 -9.02 -2.99
CA THR A 134 7.36 -9.39 -3.57
C THR A 134 6.79 -8.32 -4.50
N LEU A 135 7.15 -7.05 -4.28
CA LEU A 135 6.53 -5.90 -4.93
C LEU A 135 7.49 -5.18 -5.89
N VAL A 136 6.97 -4.81 -7.06
CA VAL A 136 7.61 -3.87 -7.98
C VAL A 136 6.98 -2.50 -7.77
N TYR A 137 7.77 -1.51 -7.38
CA TYR A 137 7.32 -0.14 -7.23
C TYR A 137 7.18 0.54 -8.60
N LEU A 138 5.96 1.00 -8.91
CA LEU A 138 5.64 1.64 -10.18
C LEU A 138 5.74 3.16 -10.15
N GLY A 139 5.83 3.76 -8.96
CA GLY A 139 6.03 5.19 -8.78
C GLY A 139 5.04 5.84 -7.83
N GLU A 140 5.23 7.13 -7.65
CA GLU A 140 4.27 8.04 -7.03
C GLU A 140 3.56 8.82 -8.13
N PHE A 141 2.27 9.09 -7.92
CA PHE A 141 1.40 9.76 -8.87
C PHE A 141 0.65 10.89 -8.16
N ASN A 142 0.31 11.94 -8.91
CA ASN A 142 -0.35 13.16 -8.41
C ASN A 142 0.42 13.87 -7.28
N ASP A 143 1.75 13.69 -7.19
CA ASP A 143 2.55 14.43 -6.21
C ASP A 143 2.46 15.93 -6.51
N SER A 144 2.01 16.69 -5.51
CA SER A 144 1.93 18.15 -5.54
C SER A 144 3.26 18.87 -5.82
N SER A 145 4.38 18.15 -5.73
CA SER A 145 5.72 18.64 -6.08
C SER A 145 6.13 18.41 -7.55
N ALA A 146 5.35 17.64 -8.31
CA ALA A 146 5.59 17.42 -9.73
C ALA A 146 5.23 18.68 -10.56
N PRO A 147 6.09 19.11 -11.51
CA PRO A 147 5.77 20.25 -12.36
C PRO A 147 4.51 19.96 -13.19
N ARG A 148 3.57 20.91 -13.17
CA ARG A 148 2.36 20.91 -14.00
C ARG A 148 2.70 21.03 -15.49
#